data_AF-A0A1G9VLV7-F1
#
_entry.id   AF-A0A1G9VLV7-F1
#
_cell.length_a   1.000
_cell.length_b   1.000
_cell.length_c   1.000
_cell.angle_alpha   90.00
_cell.angle_beta   90.00
_cell.angle_gamma   90.00
#
_symmetry.space_group_name_H-M   'P 1'
#
loop_
_entity.id
_entity.type
_entity.pdbx_description
1 polymer ?
#
loop_
_entity_poly.entity_id
_entity_poly.type
_entity_poly.pdbx_seq_one_letter_code
_entity_poly.pdbx_strand_id
1 'polypeptide(L)'
;MRAVAQTNVYVRVNEGTKPYKYELLNESGVVIETRNSSVKDEELFSVNSYGYGYKVTDATGKSYMKMIDEVSHRVMNKPVRLRATYYGDVSEQVRAFNAMSSFPGFNMYSGHFHAFQYLGTQAQWDHPRWTQAYDHTAPDQTEFDDVNTIDRLIYTAYHSGSSIETRRLLRITFDGGCLDSQISSTGFTYGTDDLMRTVNQELFDARPSNGYLTRIASYASDRALMHYKEALRKFCTRYQKAINDGTIAGISFFNTDNGEANYPAHVTLADGSPMQSFGDYCLPMRTKFVQWCQEKFGTIQTFNSRTGANVSGFSVNELTPELLKDGPADLQKHYVFFHHWIQAQFEYQAQKYVFEKVPLTRKKFYWLDVAALMNGDAYRMRAYLYNLRLSLGDWWAAVKSNNSNDYGEDEWVVDQINSAARFAGAAAVWEPSPPIQYFAPPGTLLVNAVNAITNSGIGLSGFYPPNEGTLWIDVANATGLASKSYTRKSDDLLNGNVVNCKVMFKSIALEGKGDELGAISLSRAWSAARNANPGKRVVIIVDYSDILADFNP
;
A
#
# COMPACT_ATOMS: atom_id res chain seq x y z
N MET A 1 14.88 -14.36 31.08
CA MET A 1 15.44 -13.06 30.65
C MET A 1 15.64 -13.11 29.15
N ARG A 2 14.78 -12.46 28.36
CA ARG A 2 15.01 -12.31 26.91
C ARG A 2 15.90 -11.09 26.72
N ALA A 3 17.01 -11.26 26.00
CA ALA A 3 17.81 -10.13 25.55
C ALA A 3 16.89 -9.20 24.76
N VAL A 4 16.73 -7.95 25.21
CA VAL A 4 16.03 -6.93 24.43
C VAL A 4 16.88 -6.73 23.18
N ALA A 5 16.32 -6.97 22.00
CA ALA A 5 17.06 -6.78 20.76
C ALA A 5 17.48 -5.30 20.69
N GLN A 6 18.77 -5.04 20.82
CA GLN A 6 19.33 -3.72 20.55
C GLN A 6 18.97 -3.37 19.11
N THR A 7 18.10 -2.40 18.93
CA THR A 7 17.59 -2.01 17.62
C THR A 7 18.23 -0.69 17.26
N ASN A 8 18.70 -0.57 16.02
CA ASN A 8 19.20 0.69 15.53
C ASN A 8 18.05 1.51 14.94
N VAL A 9 18.12 2.82 15.13
CA VAL A 9 17.15 3.78 14.58
C VAL A 9 17.93 4.74 13.74
N TYR A 10 17.78 4.59 12.43
CA TYR A 10 18.38 5.48 11.47
C TYR A 10 17.40 6.59 11.12
N VAL A 11 17.86 7.82 11.28
CA VAL A 11 17.08 9.04 11.05
C VAL A 11 17.76 9.81 9.93
N ARG A 12 17.06 10.02 8.82
CA ARG A 12 17.57 10.79 7.67
C ARG A 12 16.67 11.96 7.33
N VAL A 13 17.28 13.07 6.97
CA VAL A 13 16.65 14.28 6.46
C VAL A 13 16.82 14.30 4.95
N ASN A 14 15.71 14.37 4.22
CA ASN A 14 15.74 14.44 2.75
C ASN A 14 15.65 15.91 2.25
N GLU A 15 15.24 16.83 3.12
CA GLU A 15 15.01 18.24 2.81
C GLU A 15 15.23 19.10 4.07
N GLY A 16 15.83 20.28 3.90
CA GLY A 16 16.07 21.23 4.99
C GLY A 16 17.39 21.98 4.83
N THR A 17 17.68 22.86 5.78
CA THR A 17 18.94 23.62 5.80
C THR A 17 19.81 23.18 6.98
N LYS A 18 21.05 22.79 6.72
CA LYS A 18 22.03 22.44 7.76
C LYS A 18 22.40 23.68 8.60
N PRO A 19 22.77 23.51 9.88
CA PRO A 19 22.89 22.25 10.61
C PRO A 19 21.54 21.63 11.04
N TYR A 20 21.55 20.32 11.25
CA TYR A 20 20.43 19.58 11.82
C TYR A 20 20.68 19.22 13.28
N LYS A 21 19.61 19.29 14.08
CA LYS A 21 19.54 18.74 15.43
C LYS A 21 18.65 17.49 15.42
N TYR A 22 19.22 16.34 15.72
CA TYR A 22 18.53 15.05 15.85
C TYR A 22 18.29 14.76 17.33
N GLU A 23 17.06 14.42 17.69
CA GLU A 23 16.64 14.08 19.05
C GLU A 23 16.00 12.69 19.00
N LEU A 24 16.48 11.76 19.82
CA LEU A 24 15.81 10.49 20.08
C LEU A 24 14.87 10.67 21.27
N LEU A 25 13.66 10.19 21.15
CA LEU A 25 12.62 10.26 22.18
C LEU A 25 12.28 8.84 22.65
N ASN A 26 11.93 8.69 23.93
CA ASN A 26 11.27 7.47 24.40
C ASN A 26 9.78 7.45 23.99
N GLU A 27 9.07 6.38 24.31
CA GLU A 27 7.64 6.24 23.97
C GLU A 27 6.74 7.34 24.55
N SER A 28 7.14 7.97 25.66
CA SER A 28 6.43 9.08 26.28
C SER A 28 6.72 10.45 25.64
N GLY A 29 7.56 10.48 24.59
CA GLY A 29 7.95 11.73 23.93
C GLY A 29 8.98 12.54 24.70
N VAL A 30 9.71 11.93 25.64
CA VAL A 30 10.82 12.59 26.35
C VAL A 30 12.11 12.37 25.57
N VAL A 31 12.88 13.43 25.34
CA VAL A 31 14.19 13.36 24.70
C VAL A 31 15.16 12.58 25.58
N ILE A 32 15.75 11.52 25.04
CA ILE A 32 16.72 10.65 25.72
C ILE A 32 18.13 10.76 25.13
N GLU A 33 18.26 11.21 23.87
CA GLU A 33 19.54 11.48 23.23
C GLU A 33 19.42 12.65 22.26
N THR A 34 20.48 13.45 22.12
CA THR A 34 20.54 14.56 21.15
C THR A 34 21.88 14.56 20.43
N ARG A 35 21.84 14.76 19.11
CA ARG A 35 23.02 14.89 18.24
C ARG A 35 22.86 16.09 17.33
N ASN A 36 23.95 16.80 17.07
CA ASN A 36 23.98 17.91 16.14
C ASN A 36 24.90 17.56 14.97
N SER A 37 24.49 17.88 13.75
CA SER A 37 25.28 17.63 12.56
C SER A 37 25.21 18.80 11.59
N SER A 38 26.37 19.34 11.23
CA SER A 38 26.52 20.36 10.19
C SER A 38 26.87 19.75 8.82
N VAL A 39 27.09 18.44 8.75
CA VAL A 39 27.64 17.75 7.57
C VAL A 39 26.79 16.58 7.12
N LYS A 40 26.33 15.74 8.06
CA LYS A 40 25.52 14.55 7.76
C LYS A 40 24.04 14.91 7.68
N ASP A 41 23.39 14.39 6.65
CA ASP A 41 21.92 14.40 6.50
C ASP A 41 21.26 13.24 7.28
N GLU A 42 22.04 12.44 8.01
CA GLU A 42 21.59 11.25 8.73
C GLU A 42 22.30 11.03 10.07
N GLU A 43 21.61 10.35 10.98
CA GLU A 43 22.15 9.88 12.25
C GLU A 43 21.62 8.48 12.61
N LEU A 44 22.42 7.72 13.36
CA LEU A 44 22.11 6.36 13.80
C LEU A 44 22.07 6.28 15.32
N PHE A 45 20.89 6.08 15.89
CA PHE A 45 20.70 5.86 17.32
C PHE A 45 20.66 4.36 17.64
N SER A 46 21.13 3.97 18.82
CA SER A 46 20.95 2.62 19.34
C SER A 46 19.92 2.65 20.45
N VAL A 47 18.88 1.84 20.34
CA VAL A 47 17.75 1.79 21.28
C VAL A 47 17.71 0.43 21.95
N ASN A 48 17.69 0.43 23.27
CA ASN A 48 17.70 -0.77 24.13
C ASN A 48 16.30 -1.17 24.61
N SER A 49 15.24 -0.65 23.98
CA SER A 49 13.84 -0.89 24.33
C SER A 49 12.94 -0.87 23.09
N TYR A 50 11.73 -1.40 23.24
CA TYR A 50 10.67 -1.22 22.24
C TYR A 50 9.97 0.13 22.45
N GLY A 51 9.41 0.69 21.38
CA GLY A 51 8.84 2.04 21.39
C GLY A 51 9.91 3.14 21.40
N TYR A 52 9.78 4.12 20.51
CA TYR A 52 10.66 5.31 20.48
C TYR A 52 10.03 6.41 19.62
N GLY A 53 10.65 7.58 19.64
CA GLY A 53 10.43 8.62 18.65
C GLY A 53 11.75 9.20 18.17
N TYR A 54 11.70 9.94 17.08
CA TYR A 54 12.78 10.84 16.73
C TYR A 54 12.20 12.19 16.31
N LYS A 55 12.97 13.24 16.53
CA LYS A 55 12.70 14.58 16.04
C LYS A 55 13.95 15.12 15.36
N VAL A 56 13.78 15.72 14.20
CA VAL A 56 14.85 16.45 13.52
C VAL A 56 14.44 17.89 13.35
N THR A 57 15.31 18.82 13.73
CA THR A 57 15.11 20.26 13.57
C THR A 57 16.20 20.82 12.67
N ASP A 58 15.83 21.57 11.63
CA ASP A 58 16.77 22.22 10.72
C ASP A 58 17.20 23.62 11.21
N ALA A 59 18.13 24.25 10.49
CA ALA A 59 18.65 25.57 10.82
C ALA A 59 17.60 26.70 10.78
N THR A 60 16.49 26.48 10.06
CA THR A 60 15.37 27.44 10.00
C THR A 60 14.42 27.28 11.19
N GLY A 61 14.63 26.26 12.03
CA GLY A 61 13.75 25.91 13.14
C GLY A 61 12.58 25.00 12.75
N LYS A 62 12.48 24.59 11.48
CA LYS A 62 11.46 23.63 11.04
C LYS A 62 11.80 22.27 11.62
N SER A 63 10.82 21.59 12.22
CA SER A 63 11.03 20.26 12.81
C SER A 63 10.08 19.21 12.25
N TYR A 64 10.61 17.99 12.12
CA TYR A 64 9.88 16.78 11.78
C TYR A 64 10.02 15.78 12.92
N MET A 65 8.90 15.23 13.40
CA MET A 65 8.89 14.25 14.48
C MET A 65 8.10 13.02 14.06
N LYS A 66 8.61 11.84 14.42
CA LYS A 66 7.93 10.57 14.19
C LYS A 66 7.98 9.72 15.45
N MET A 67 6.86 9.08 15.78
CA MET A 67 6.74 8.19 16.93
C MET A 67 6.40 6.78 16.45
N ILE A 68 6.87 5.79 17.19
CA ILE A 68 6.53 4.39 17.03
C ILE A 68 6.25 3.81 18.42
N ASP A 69 5.06 3.25 18.59
CA ASP A 69 4.67 2.58 19.84
C ASP A 69 5.36 1.22 20.00
N GLU A 70 5.39 0.71 21.24
CA GLU A 70 5.98 -0.59 21.56
C GLU A 70 5.42 -1.71 20.66
N VAL A 71 4.09 -1.80 20.52
CA VAL A 71 3.46 -2.92 19.80
C VAL A 71 3.83 -2.89 18.33
N SER A 72 3.70 -1.74 17.67
CA SER A 72 4.14 -1.58 16.29
C SER A 72 5.65 -1.82 16.16
N HIS A 73 6.47 -1.43 17.13
CA HIS A 73 7.90 -1.72 17.13
C HIS A 73 8.18 -3.23 17.20
N ARG A 74 7.45 -3.97 18.05
CA ARG A 74 7.59 -5.42 18.18
C ARG A 74 7.09 -6.15 16.93
N VAL A 75 5.97 -5.74 16.35
CA VAL A 75 5.44 -6.30 15.09
C VAL A 75 6.42 -6.07 13.95
N MET A 76 6.98 -4.87 13.80
CA MET A 76 7.91 -4.56 12.70
C MET A 76 9.30 -5.19 12.87
N ASN A 77 9.69 -5.60 14.08
CA ASN A 77 10.90 -6.41 14.32
C ASN A 77 10.66 -7.91 14.20
N LYS A 78 9.41 -8.34 14.07
CA LYS A 78 9.09 -9.73 13.78
C LYS A 78 9.39 -10.01 12.31
N PRO A 79 9.96 -11.19 11.96
CA PRO A 79 10.10 -11.58 10.56
C PRO A 79 8.73 -11.54 9.90
N VAL A 80 8.61 -10.85 8.76
CA VAL A 80 7.35 -10.81 8.00
C VAL A 80 7.41 -11.94 7.00
N ARG A 81 6.69 -13.03 7.29
CA ARG A 81 6.54 -14.18 6.39
C ARG A 81 5.09 -14.58 6.31
N LEU A 82 4.44 -14.01 5.32
CA LEU A 82 3.01 -14.07 5.12
C LEU A 82 2.67 -15.23 4.18
N ARG A 83 1.72 -16.07 4.59
CA ARG A 83 1.03 -17.00 3.68
C ARG A 83 -0.43 -16.59 3.55
N ALA A 84 -0.96 -16.63 2.34
CA ALA A 84 -2.34 -16.28 2.06
C ALA A 84 -3.08 -17.33 1.22
N THR A 85 -4.39 -17.42 1.39
CA THR A 85 -5.31 -18.00 0.42
C THR A 85 -6.00 -16.87 -0.33
N TYR A 86 -5.91 -16.87 -1.67
CA TYR A 86 -6.49 -15.83 -2.53
C TYR A 86 -8.00 -15.69 -2.35
N TYR A 87 -8.71 -16.82 -2.36
CA TYR A 87 -10.16 -16.87 -2.35
C TYR A 87 -10.62 -17.99 -1.42
N GLY A 88 -11.61 -17.69 -0.59
CA GLY A 88 -12.29 -18.70 0.18
C GLY A 88 -13.18 -18.13 1.27
N ASP A 89 -14.19 -18.91 1.65
CA ASP A 89 -15.04 -18.56 2.79
C ASP A 89 -14.25 -18.58 4.11
N VAL A 90 -14.85 -18.10 5.20
CA VAL A 90 -14.16 -18.06 6.49
C VAL A 90 -13.72 -19.45 6.96
N SER A 91 -14.47 -20.51 6.62
CA SER A 91 -14.13 -21.88 6.99
C SER A 91 -12.82 -22.32 6.33
N GLU A 92 -12.68 -22.05 5.04
CA GLU A 92 -11.46 -22.27 4.27
C GLU A 92 -10.29 -21.48 4.85
N GLN A 93 -10.54 -20.24 5.27
CA GLN A 93 -9.51 -19.39 5.86
C GLN A 93 -9.05 -19.90 7.24
N VAL A 94 -9.96 -20.37 8.09
CA VAL A 94 -9.60 -21.00 9.38
C VAL A 94 -8.83 -22.31 9.15
N ARG A 95 -9.23 -23.13 8.18
CA ARG A 95 -8.49 -24.36 7.82
C ARG A 95 -7.07 -24.03 7.34
N ALA A 96 -6.94 -23.06 6.42
CA ALA A 96 -5.64 -22.63 5.90
C ALA A 96 -4.75 -22.01 7.00
N PHE A 97 -5.33 -21.22 7.90
CA PHE A 97 -4.64 -20.67 9.07
C PHE A 97 -4.10 -21.77 9.98
N ASN A 98 -4.89 -22.81 10.27
CA ASN A 98 -4.48 -23.92 11.13
C ASN A 98 -3.36 -24.74 10.47
N ALA A 99 -3.48 -24.97 9.16
CA ALA A 99 -2.47 -25.65 8.34
C ALA A 99 -1.14 -24.88 8.24
N MET A 100 -1.07 -23.58 8.59
CA MET A 100 0.19 -22.84 8.56
C MET A 100 1.35 -23.49 9.33
N SER A 101 1.04 -24.23 10.40
CA SER A 101 2.06 -24.97 11.16
C SER A 101 2.89 -25.94 10.32
N SER A 102 2.33 -26.47 9.23
CA SER A 102 3.02 -27.42 8.36
C SER A 102 3.93 -26.74 7.33
N PHE A 103 4.02 -25.41 7.31
CA PHE A 103 4.84 -24.66 6.37
C PHE A 103 6.00 -23.96 7.09
N PRO A 104 7.22 -24.56 7.06
CA PRO A 104 8.34 -24.07 7.82
C PRO A 104 8.70 -22.62 7.47
N GLY A 105 8.93 -21.81 8.50
CA GLY A 105 9.36 -20.42 8.35
C GLY A 105 8.24 -19.39 8.22
N PHE A 106 6.99 -19.76 7.91
CA PHE A 106 5.87 -18.82 7.84
C PHE A 106 5.26 -18.54 9.22
N ASN A 107 4.99 -17.26 9.52
CA ASN A 107 4.55 -16.83 10.85
C ASN A 107 3.42 -15.80 10.83
N MET A 108 2.99 -15.36 9.65
CA MET A 108 1.83 -14.50 9.44
C MET A 108 0.86 -15.15 8.46
N TYR A 109 -0.42 -15.06 8.74
CA TYR A 109 -1.49 -15.42 7.83
C TYR A 109 -2.09 -14.16 7.22
N SER A 110 -2.23 -14.13 5.91
CA SER A 110 -3.16 -13.22 5.26
C SER A 110 -4.42 -14.02 4.99
N GLY A 111 -5.52 -13.65 5.62
CA GLY A 111 -6.80 -13.99 5.02
C GLY A 111 -7.22 -12.80 4.17
N HIS A 112 -7.71 -13.08 2.97
CA HIS A 112 -8.45 -12.09 2.21
C HIS A 112 -9.82 -11.96 2.86
N PHE A 113 -9.85 -11.20 3.94
CA PHE A 113 -11.10 -10.77 4.56
C PHE A 113 -11.57 -9.57 3.80
N HIS A 114 -12.35 -9.80 2.74
CA HIS A 114 -13.12 -8.76 2.07
C HIS A 114 -14.06 -8.16 3.09
N ALA A 115 -13.62 -7.11 3.80
CA ALA A 115 -14.39 -6.56 4.92
C ALA A 115 -15.79 -6.13 4.44
N PHE A 116 -15.92 -5.77 3.16
CA PHE A 116 -17.20 -5.47 2.53
C PHE A 116 -18.13 -6.67 2.33
N GLN A 117 -17.65 -7.91 2.28
CA GLN A 117 -18.54 -9.08 2.31
C GLN A 117 -19.34 -9.16 3.63
N TYR A 118 -18.79 -8.64 4.73
CA TYR A 118 -19.45 -8.59 6.03
C TYR A 118 -20.30 -7.33 6.23
N LEU A 119 -20.26 -6.43 5.25
CA LEU A 119 -20.94 -5.14 5.19
C LEU A 119 -21.71 -5.01 3.85
N GLY A 120 -22.03 -6.13 3.21
CA GLY A 120 -22.48 -6.19 1.81
C GLY A 120 -23.97 -5.91 1.62
N THR A 121 -24.74 -5.95 2.70
CA THR A 121 -26.17 -5.62 2.75
C THR A 121 -26.45 -4.61 3.85
N GLN A 122 -27.55 -3.86 3.72
CA GLN A 122 -27.95 -2.87 4.72
C GLN A 122 -28.13 -3.52 6.11
N ALA A 123 -28.72 -4.71 6.17
CA ALA A 123 -28.90 -5.45 7.42
C ALA A 123 -27.56 -5.81 8.08
N GLN A 124 -26.57 -6.25 7.29
CA GLN A 124 -25.22 -6.51 7.78
C GLN A 124 -24.53 -5.22 8.23
N TRP A 125 -24.73 -4.12 7.51
CA TRP A 125 -24.15 -2.81 7.81
C TRP A 125 -24.68 -2.22 9.11
N ASP A 126 -25.98 -2.30 9.34
CA ASP A 126 -26.67 -1.77 10.51
C ASP A 126 -26.60 -2.69 11.73
N HIS A 127 -25.97 -3.86 11.57
CA HIS A 127 -25.88 -4.84 12.65
C HIS A 127 -25.23 -4.23 13.91
N PRO A 128 -25.84 -4.37 15.11
CA PRO A 128 -25.36 -3.75 16.35
C PRO A 128 -23.91 -4.10 16.72
N ARG A 129 -23.43 -5.29 16.34
CA ARG A 129 -22.04 -5.75 16.56
C ARG A 129 -20.98 -4.72 16.16
N TRP A 130 -21.23 -3.92 15.14
CA TRP A 130 -20.26 -2.91 14.66
C TRP A 130 -20.09 -1.72 15.60
N THR A 131 -20.91 -1.63 16.64
CA THR A 131 -20.80 -0.61 17.70
C THR A 131 -20.14 -1.17 18.97
N GLN A 132 -19.84 -2.47 19.02
CA GLN A 132 -19.30 -3.14 20.19
C GLN A 132 -17.92 -3.74 19.90
N ALA A 133 -16.93 -3.43 20.75
CA ALA A 133 -15.61 -4.03 20.63
C ALA A 133 -15.66 -5.54 20.91
N TYR A 134 -14.97 -6.33 20.09
CA TYR A 134 -14.79 -7.77 20.25
C TYR A 134 -13.64 -8.06 21.22
N ASP A 135 -13.91 -8.83 22.26
CA ASP A 135 -12.86 -9.34 23.12
C ASP A 135 -12.43 -10.76 22.70
N HIS A 136 -11.45 -10.79 21.80
CA HIS A 136 -10.84 -12.03 21.31
C HIS A 136 -10.01 -12.80 22.36
N THR A 137 -9.92 -12.33 23.61
CA THR A 137 -9.18 -13.01 24.69
C THR A 137 -10.08 -13.95 25.51
N ALA A 138 -11.41 -13.86 25.34
CA ALA A 138 -12.37 -14.72 26.02
C ALA A 138 -12.92 -15.79 25.05
N PRO A 139 -13.08 -17.06 25.47
CA PRO A 139 -13.44 -18.17 24.58
C PRO A 139 -14.82 -18.09 23.89
N ASP A 140 -15.80 -17.33 24.40
CA ASP A 140 -17.20 -17.49 23.98
C ASP A 140 -17.94 -16.16 23.77
N GLN A 141 -17.44 -15.28 22.91
CA GLN A 141 -18.12 -14.03 22.53
C GLN A 141 -18.68 -14.03 21.09
N THR A 142 -18.70 -15.18 20.42
CA THR A 142 -19.35 -15.29 19.11
C THR A 142 -20.85 -15.24 19.29
N GLU A 143 -21.48 -14.09 19.00
CA GLU A 143 -22.94 -13.93 18.96
C GLU A 143 -23.64 -14.81 17.90
N PHE A 144 -22.87 -15.51 17.08
CA PHE A 144 -23.37 -16.40 16.05
C PHE A 144 -22.84 -17.80 16.34
N ASP A 145 -23.75 -18.78 16.41
CA ASP A 145 -23.48 -20.22 16.47
C ASP A 145 -22.68 -20.77 15.26
N ASP A 146 -22.06 -19.89 14.47
CA ASP A 146 -21.25 -20.24 13.31
C ASP A 146 -19.76 -20.25 13.69
N VAL A 147 -19.19 -21.45 13.63
CA VAL A 147 -17.75 -21.71 13.81
C VAL A 147 -16.88 -21.04 12.73
N ASN A 148 -17.49 -20.42 11.71
CA ASN A 148 -16.83 -19.80 10.57
C ASN A 148 -17.00 -18.26 10.55
N THR A 149 -16.58 -17.57 11.61
CA THR A 149 -16.60 -16.09 11.69
C THR A 149 -15.20 -15.47 11.76
N ILE A 150 -15.06 -14.20 11.31
CA ILE A 150 -13.82 -13.42 11.48
C ILE A 150 -13.41 -13.39 12.95
N ASP A 151 -14.38 -13.23 13.86
CA ASP A 151 -14.19 -13.26 15.30
C ASP A 151 -13.44 -14.54 15.73
N ARG A 152 -13.86 -15.71 15.25
CA ARG A 152 -13.20 -16.99 15.52
C ARG A 152 -11.77 -17.04 15.00
N LEU A 153 -11.51 -16.49 13.82
CA LEU A 153 -10.14 -16.47 13.31
C LEU A 153 -9.24 -15.55 14.14
N ILE A 154 -9.70 -14.37 14.51
CA ILE A 154 -8.94 -13.44 15.36
C ILE A 154 -8.66 -14.09 16.72
N TYR A 155 -9.64 -14.75 17.31
CA TYR A 155 -9.48 -15.55 18.52
C TYR A 155 -8.40 -16.63 18.34
N THR A 156 -8.45 -17.39 17.23
CA THR A 156 -7.49 -18.46 16.92
C THR A 156 -6.09 -17.90 16.71
N ALA A 157 -5.96 -16.73 16.08
CA ALA A 157 -4.70 -16.04 15.89
C ALA A 157 -4.08 -15.60 17.22
N TYR A 158 -4.87 -15.00 18.10
CA TYR A 158 -4.41 -14.62 19.43
C TYR A 158 -3.90 -15.83 20.25
N HIS A 159 -4.64 -16.94 20.23
CA HIS A 159 -4.31 -18.14 21.01
C HIS A 159 -3.24 -19.03 20.38
N SER A 160 -2.75 -18.69 19.19
CA SER A 160 -1.69 -19.47 18.51
C SER A 160 -0.30 -19.33 19.16
N GLY A 161 -0.13 -18.44 20.14
CA GLY A 161 1.11 -18.30 20.91
C GLY A 161 0.94 -17.44 22.17
N SER A 162 1.87 -17.54 23.11
CA SER A 162 1.79 -16.86 24.42
C SER A 162 2.25 -15.40 24.43
N SER A 163 2.82 -14.92 23.32
CA SER A 163 3.36 -13.56 23.15
C SER A 163 3.28 -13.12 21.68
N ILE A 164 3.30 -11.82 21.39
CA ILE A 164 3.25 -11.31 20.00
C ILE A 164 4.40 -11.87 19.15
N GLU A 165 5.56 -12.16 19.74
CA GLU A 165 6.70 -12.78 19.05
C GLU A 165 6.38 -14.21 18.61
N THR A 166 5.62 -14.96 19.42
CA THR A 166 5.30 -16.37 19.18
C THR A 166 3.96 -16.60 18.47
N ARG A 167 3.03 -15.63 18.54
CA ARG A 167 1.70 -15.72 17.93
C ARG A 167 1.79 -15.68 16.40
N ARG A 168 0.94 -16.40 15.68
CA ARG A 168 0.65 -16.10 14.28
C ARG A 168 -0.19 -14.84 14.20
N LEU A 169 0.11 -13.97 13.23
CA LEU A 169 -0.57 -12.69 13.08
C LEU A 169 -1.44 -12.66 11.83
N LEU A 170 -2.43 -11.75 11.80
CA LEU A 170 -3.34 -11.57 10.67
C LEU A 170 -3.00 -10.30 9.88
N ARG A 171 -3.01 -10.41 8.55
CA ARG A 171 -3.19 -9.27 7.65
C ARG A 171 -4.61 -9.32 7.09
N ILE A 172 -5.28 -8.16 7.09
CA ILE A 172 -6.63 -7.96 6.56
C ILE A 172 -6.53 -7.19 5.24
N THR A 173 -7.28 -7.59 4.23
CA THR A 173 -7.38 -6.84 2.97
C THR A 173 -8.72 -6.12 2.90
N PHE A 174 -8.70 -4.80 3.02
CA PHE A 174 -9.87 -3.95 2.84
C PHE A 174 -9.94 -3.52 1.37
N ASP A 175 -10.55 -4.37 0.55
CA ASP A 175 -10.65 -4.19 -0.90
C ASP A 175 -11.61 -3.05 -1.29
N GLY A 176 -11.30 -2.42 -2.43
CA GLY A 176 -11.94 -1.21 -2.94
C GLY A 176 -13.13 -1.47 -3.88
N GLY A 177 -13.66 -2.68 -3.84
CA GLY A 177 -14.68 -3.11 -4.76
C GLY A 177 -16.09 -2.94 -4.23
N CYS A 178 -16.96 -2.30 -5.00
CA CYS A 178 -18.36 -2.18 -4.64
C CYS A 178 -19.15 -3.38 -5.15
N LEU A 179 -19.96 -3.96 -4.25
CA LEU A 179 -20.87 -5.04 -4.60
C LEU A 179 -22.10 -4.47 -5.29
N ASP A 180 -22.64 -5.20 -6.28
CA ASP A 180 -23.87 -4.79 -6.97
C ASP A 180 -25.05 -4.62 -5.99
N SER A 181 -25.09 -5.42 -4.91
CA SER A 181 -26.07 -5.29 -3.83
C SER A 181 -25.95 -3.98 -3.04
N GLN A 182 -24.76 -3.40 -2.96
CA GLN A 182 -24.54 -2.11 -2.30
C GLN A 182 -24.95 -0.96 -3.20
N ILE A 183 -24.60 -1.04 -4.50
CA ILE A 183 -24.88 -0.01 -5.51
C ILE A 183 -26.38 0.13 -5.77
N SER A 184 -27.10 -0.98 -5.77
CA SER A 184 -28.55 -1.01 -6.00
C SER A 184 -29.38 -0.68 -4.75
N SER A 185 -28.75 -0.61 -3.58
CA SER A 185 -29.46 -0.35 -2.32
C SER A 185 -29.57 1.15 -2.04
N THR A 186 -30.79 1.60 -1.73
CA THR A 186 -31.07 2.98 -1.34
C THR A 186 -30.45 3.38 0.00
N GLY A 187 -30.07 2.41 0.84
CA GLY A 187 -29.55 2.65 2.19
C GLY A 187 -28.08 3.08 2.24
N PHE A 188 -27.28 2.78 1.22
CA PHE A 188 -25.86 3.11 1.20
C PHE A 188 -25.52 4.48 0.59
N THR A 189 -26.51 5.18 0.02
CA THR A 189 -26.41 6.53 -0.59
C THR A 189 -25.44 6.68 -1.78
N TYR A 190 -24.53 5.73 -1.98
CA TYR A 190 -23.58 5.61 -3.09
C TYR A 190 -24.20 4.77 -4.22
N GLY A 191 -24.01 5.17 -5.47
CA GLY A 191 -24.65 4.53 -6.63
C GLY A 191 -23.79 4.51 -7.90
N THR A 192 -24.41 4.22 -9.04
CA THR A 192 -23.71 4.06 -10.33
C THR A 192 -23.00 5.31 -10.82
N ASP A 193 -23.43 6.49 -10.39
CA ASP A 193 -22.79 7.78 -10.71
C ASP A 193 -21.48 8.01 -9.97
N ASP A 194 -21.22 7.23 -8.92
CA ASP A 194 -20.00 7.27 -8.12
C ASP A 194 -18.96 6.25 -8.60
N LEU A 195 -19.22 5.58 -9.71
CA LEU A 195 -18.34 4.58 -10.31
C LEU A 195 -17.38 5.18 -11.33
N MET A 196 -16.21 4.57 -11.44
CA MET A 196 -15.24 4.90 -12.47
C MET A 196 -15.84 4.67 -13.86
N ARG A 197 -15.60 5.63 -14.77
CA ARG A 197 -16.08 5.56 -16.16
C ARG A 197 -14.98 5.74 -17.18
N THR A 198 -15.09 5.00 -18.27
CA THR A 198 -14.18 5.05 -19.43
C THR A 198 -14.37 6.38 -20.16
N VAL A 199 -13.49 6.69 -21.13
CA VAL A 199 -13.63 7.90 -21.95
C VAL A 199 -15.01 8.00 -22.61
N ASN A 200 -15.54 6.86 -23.08
CA ASN A 200 -16.87 6.73 -23.69
C ASN A 200 -18.02 6.71 -22.68
N GLN A 201 -17.74 7.01 -21.40
CA GLN A 201 -18.68 7.04 -20.27
C GLN A 201 -19.25 5.66 -19.87
N GLU A 202 -18.66 4.56 -20.33
CA GLU A 202 -19.00 3.20 -19.92
C GLU A 202 -18.41 2.88 -18.54
N LEU A 203 -18.98 1.93 -17.81
CA LEU A 203 -18.45 1.55 -16.49
C LEU A 203 -17.18 0.70 -16.62
N PHE A 204 -16.20 0.92 -15.73
CA PHE A 204 -14.88 0.27 -15.72
C PHE A 204 -14.86 -1.25 -15.44
N ASP A 205 -16.01 -1.89 -15.32
CA ASP A 205 -16.16 -3.35 -15.19
C ASP A 205 -17.62 -3.70 -15.49
N ALA A 206 -17.95 -4.08 -16.73
CA ALA A 206 -19.33 -4.29 -17.17
C ALA A 206 -19.75 -5.77 -17.18
N ARG A 207 -19.10 -6.61 -16.35
CA ARG A 207 -19.47 -8.02 -16.26
C ARG A 207 -20.92 -8.20 -15.77
N PRO A 208 -21.67 -9.16 -16.36
CA PRO A 208 -23.10 -9.35 -16.08
C PRO A 208 -23.40 -10.25 -14.86
N SER A 209 -22.42 -10.74 -14.12
CA SER A 209 -22.64 -11.67 -12.99
C SER A 209 -22.08 -11.15 -11.67
N ASN A 210 -22.77 -11.50 -10.58
CA ASN A 210 -22.38 -11.35 -9.17
C ASN A 210 -21.14 -12.22 -8.82
N GLY A 211 -20.15 -12.28 -9.68
CA GLY A 211 -18.84 -12.82 -9.36
C GLY A 211 -18.14 -11.92 -8.34
N TYR A 212 -17.07 -12.44 -7.76
CA TYR A 212 -16.15 -11.82 -6.82
C TYR A 212 -15.52 -10.47 -7.27
N LEU A 213 -15.95 -9.92 -8.41
CA LEU A 213 -15.24 -8.90 -9.16
C LEU A 213 -16.12 -7.67 -9.37
N THR A 214 -15.58 -6.53 -8.97
CA THR A 214 -16.31 -5.44 -8.34
C THR A 214 -16.38 -4.20 -9.22
N ARG A 215 -17.51 -3.49 -9.18
CA ARG A 215 -17.59 -2.14 -9.74
C ARG A 215 -16.67 -1.22 -8.92
N ILE A 216 -15.81 -0.45 -9.59
CA ILE A 216 -14.77 0.33 -8.92
C ILE A 216 -15.30 1.74 -8.66
N ALA A 217 -15.31 2.15 -7.39
CA ALA A 217 -15.71 3.51 -7.02
C ALA A 217 -14.69 4.53 -7.51
N SER A 218 -15.17 5.68 -7.99
CA SER A 218 -14.33 6.83 -8.24
C SER A 218 -13.72 7.34 -6.95
N TYR A 219 -12.40 7.46 -6.91
CA TYR A 219 -11.69 8.09 -5.78
C TYR A 219 -12.02 9.60 -5.66
N ALA A 220 -12.70 10.19 -6.64
CA ALA A 220 -13.22 11.54 -6.54
C ALA A 220 -14.61 11.63 -5.91
N SER A 221 -15.34 10.52 -5.73
CA SER A 221 -16.67 10.54 -5.13
C SER A 221 -16.60 10.74 -3.60
N ASP A 222 -17.22 11.81 -3.11
CA ASP A 222 -17.37 12.06 -1.67
C ASP A 222 -18.31 11.05 -1.00
N ARG A 223 -19.32 10.56 -1.73
CA ARG A 223 -20.25 9.52 -1.25
C ARG A 223 -19.53 8.19 -1.07
N ALA A 224 -18.73 7.80 -2.06
CA ALA A 224 -17.86 6.64 -1.93
C ALA A 224 -16.91 6.83 -0.74
N LEU A 225 -16.20 7.95 -0.64
CA LEU A 225 -15.28 8.20 0.48
C LEU A 225 -15.97 8.05 1.84
N MET A 226 -17.18 8.59 2.00
CA MET A 226 -17.93 8.46 3.23
C MET A 226 -18.31 7.00 3.55
N HIS A 227 -18.73 6.24 2.53
CA HIS A 227 -18.99 4.82 2.68
C HIS A 227 -17.76 4.06 3.18
N TYR A 228 -16.60 4.27 2.56
CA TYR A 228 -15.35 3.63 3.00
C TYR A 228 -14.93 4.05 4.40
N LYS A 229 -15.03 5.34 4.73
CA LYS A 229 -14.79 5.87 6.08
C LYS A 229 -15.61 5.14 7.13
N GLU A 230 -16.92 5.00 6.91
CA GLU A 230 -17.81 4.34 7.87
C GLU A 230 -17.56 2.82 7.95
N ALA A 231 -17.32 2.16 6.82
CA ALA A 231 -17.03 0.74 6.78
C ALA A 231 -15.75 0.41 7.58
N LEU A 232 -14.69 1.20 7.37
CA LEU A 232 -13.44 1.07 8.10
C LEU A 232 -13.60 1.38 9.58
N ARG A 233 -14.35 2.44 9.92
CA ARG A 233 -14.63 2.79 11.31
C ARG A 233 -15.34 1.64 12.02
N LYS A 234 -16.37 1.04 11.40
CA LYS A 234 -17.10 -0.13 11.93
C LYS A 234 -16.17 -1.32 12.17
N PHE A 235 -15.36 -1.68 11.17
CA PHE A 235 -14.39 -2.77 11.29
C PHE A 235 -13.37 -2.51 12.42
N CYS A 236 -12.77 -1.32 12.44
CA CYS A 236 -11.76 -0.96 13.43
C CYS A 236 -12.34 -0.79 14.83
N THR A 237 -13.60 -0.38 14.97
CA THR A 237 -14.32 -0.34 16.26
C THR A 237 -14.51 -1.75 16.80
N ARG A 238 -15.02 -2.68 15.97
CA ARG A 238 -15.22 -4.08 16.36
C ARG A 238 -13.89 -4.73 16.75
N TYR A 239 -12.83 -4.53 15.97
CA TYR A 239 -11.55 -5.24 16.18
C TYR A 239 -10.45 -4.41 16.83
N GLN A 240 -10.82 -3.31 17.50
CA GLN A 240 -9.90 -2.38 18.16
C GLN A 240 -8.88 -3.09 19.06
N LYS A 241 -9.32 -4.03 19.91
CA LYS A 241 -8.44 -4.77 20.82
C LYS A 241 -7.40 -5.59 20.07
N ALA A 242 -7.81 -6.28 18.99
CA ALA A 242 -6.93 -7.12 18.17
C ALA A 242 -5.97 -6.29 17.30
N ILE A 243 -6.37 -5.07 16.91
CA ILE A 243 -5.47 -4.12 16.26
C ILE A 243 -4.42 -3.67 17.28
N ASN A 244 -4.87 -3.19 18.44
CA ASN A 244 -4.02 -2.57 19.47
C ASN A 244 -2.98 -3.52 20.07
N ASP A 245 -3.31 -4.80 20.21
CA ASP A 245 -2.39 -5.81 20.76
C ASP A 245 -1.50 -6.48 19.68
N GLY A 246 -1.73 -6.13 18.41
CA GLY A 246 -0.96 -6.59 17.25
C GLY A 246 -1.38 -7.94 16.66
N THR A 247 -2.44 -8.58 17.17
CA THR A 247 -3.00 -9.81 16.58
C THR A 247 -3.40 -9.59 15.12
N ILE A 248 -4.03 -8.45 14.83
CA ILE A 248 -4.12 -7.90 13.47
C ILE A 248 -2.84 -7.07 13.24
N ALA A 249 -1.87 -7.66 12.54
CA ALA A 249 -0.60 -7.01 12.23
C ALA A 249 -0.80 -5.79 11.32
N GLY A 250 -1.76 -5.86 10.39
CA GLY A 250 -2.17 -4.69 9.64
C GLY A 250 -3.30 -4.89 8.64
N ILE A 251 -3.70 -3.77 8.05
CA ILE A 251 -4.77 -3.66 7.05
C ILE A 251 -4.18 -3.12 5.74
N SER A 252 -4.42 -3.81 4.63
CA SER A 252 -4.18 -3.31 3.28
C SER A 252 -5.42 -2.63 2.72
N PHE A 253 -5.23 -1.65 1.85
CA PHE A 253 -6.28 -0.76 1.37
C PHE A 253 -6.45 -0.80 -0.14
N PHE A 254 -7.68 -0.52 -0.58
CA PHE A 254 -8.04 -0.03 -1.92
C PHE A 254 -7.43 -0.82 -3.06
N ASN A 255 -7.46 -2.11 -2.82
CA ASN A 255 -7.05 -3.07 -3.76
C ASN A 255 -8.17 -3.30 -4.78
N THR A 256 -7.85 -3.27 -6.08
CA THR A 256 -8.73 -3.69 -7.17
C THR A 256 -9.06 -5.18 -7.04
N ASP A 257 -9.82 -5.68 -8.03
CA ASP A 257 -10.19 -7.06 -8.36
C ASP A 257 -9.34 -8.23 -7.80
N ASN A 258 -8.07 -8.06 -7.45
CA ASN A 258 -7.20 -9.11 -6.92
C ASN A 258 -6.50 -8.82 -5.58
N GLY A 259 -6.92 -7.81 -4.80
CA GLY A 259 -6.15 -7.48 -3.59
C GLY A 259 -4.89 -6.65 -3.91
N GLU A 260 -4.88 -5.92 -5.03
CA GLU A 260 -3.76 -5.09 -5.52
C GLU A 260 -4.12 -3.60 -5.67
N ALA A 261 -3.30 -2.68 -5.17
CA ALA A 261 -3.57 -1.23 -5.22
C ALA A 261 -3.34 -0.65 -6.62
N ASN A 262 -4.27 -0.89 -7.55
CA ASN A 262 -4.12 -0.51 -8.95
C ASN A 262 -5.19 0.49 -9.41
N TYR A 263 -4.91 1.25 -10.45
CA TYR A 263 -5.97 1.73 -11.32
C TYR A 263 -6.35 0.57 -12.26
N PRO A 264 -7.65 0.28 -12.49
CA PRO A 264 -8.05 -0.71 -13.47
C PRO A 264 -7.51 -0.30 -14.84
N ALA A 265 -6.73 -1.18 -15.43
CA ALA A 265 -5.99 -0.92 -16.66
C ALA A 265 -6.42 -1.81 -17.81
N HIS A 266 -7.00 -2.94 -17.44
CA HIS A 266 -7.72 -3.82 -18.34
C HIS A 266 -9.15 -3.78 -17.85
N VAL A 267 -10.00 -3.08 -18.60
CA VAL A 267 -11.44 -3.13 -18.41
C VAL A 267 -11.94 -4.25 -19.28
N THR A 268 -12.72 -5.16 -18.72
CA THR A 268 -13.55 -6.04 -19.56
C THR A 268 -14.84 -5.29 -19.84
N LEU A 269 -15.05 -4.93 -21.12
CA LEU A 269 -16.30 -4.34 -21.59
C LEU A 269 -17.46 -5.34 -21.45
N ALA A 270 -18.69 -4.88 -21.62
CA ALA A 270 -19.90 -5.69 -21.42
C ALA A 270 -19.95 -6.90 -22.37
N ASP A 271 -19.28 -6.80 -23.52
CA ASP A 271 -19.13 -7.85 -24.53
C ASP A 271 -17.97 -8.81 -24.27
N GLY A 272 -17.24 -8.64 -23.17
CA GLY A 272 -16.08 -9.48 -22.81
C GLY A 272 -14.76 -9.01 -23.44
N SER A 273 -14.75 -7.96 -24.25
CA SER A 273 -13.53 -7.46 -24.87
C SER A 273 -12.64 -6.70 -23.87
N PRO A 274 -11.31 -6.85 -23.93
CA PRO A 274 -10.40 -6.03 -23.13
C PRO A 274 -10.32 -4.63 -23.73
N MET A 275 -10.54 -3.62 -22.90
CA MET A 275 -10.27 -2.24 -23.23
C MET A 275 -9.16 -1.69 -22.35
N GLN A 276 -8.20 -1.08 -23.03
CA GLN A 276 -7.18 -0.25 -22.45
C GLN A 276 -7.78 1.14 -22.19
N SER A 277 -8.10 1.42 -20.92
CA SER A 277 -8.61 2.71 -20.50
C SER A 277 -7.70 3.29 -19.44
N PHE A 278 -7.14 4.46 -19.72
CA PHE A 278 -6.31 5.19 -18.79
C PHE A 278 -7.17 6.18 -17.99
N GLY A 279 -7.36 5.94 -16.69
CA GLY A 279 -7.95 6.91 -15.76
C GLY A 279 -9.47 6.92 -15.67
N ASP A 280 -10.01 7.60 -14.65
CA ASP A 280 -11.45 7.86 -14.51
C ASP A 280 -11.87 8.97 -15.46
N TYR A 281 -13.07 8.92 -16.00
CA TYR A 281 -13.72 10.03 -16.71
C TYR A 281 -15.14 10.29 -16.23
N CYS A 282 -15.54 9.71 -15.09
CA CYS A 282 -16.83 10.00 -14.48
C CYS A 282 -16.97 11.48 -14.11
N LEU A 283 -18.21 11.92 -13.95
CA LEU A 283 -18.51 13.32 -13.60
C LEU A 283 -17.82 13.75 -12.29
N PRO A 284 -17.88 12.98 -11.17
CA PRO A 284 -17.15 13.32 -9.94
C PRO A 284 -15.65 13.61 -10.16
N MET A 285 -14.96 12.76 -10.94
CA MET A 285 -13.53 12.95 -11.23
C MET A 285 -13.29 14.24 -11.99
N ARG A 286 -14.01 14.47 -13.10
CA ARG A 286 -13.84 15.66 -13.93
C ARG A 286 -14.20 16.93 -13.17
N THR A 287 -15.25 16.91 -12.35
CA THR A 287 -15.63 18.03 -11.48
C THR A 287 -14.49 18.38 -10.50
N LYS A 288 -13.93 17.40 -9.80
CA LYS A 288 -12.81 17.67 -8.88
C LYS A 288 -11.53 18.08 -9.61
N PHE A 289 -11.28 17.54 -10.81
CA PHE A 289 -10.14 17.97 -11.61
C PHE A 289 -10.26 19.42 -12.05
N VAL A 290 -11.44 19.86 -12.50
CA VAL A 290 -11.73 21.26 -12.84
C VAL A 290 -11.46 22.18 -11.64
N GLN A 291 -11.97 21.82 -10.46
CA GLN A 291 -11.74 22.56 -9.22
C GLN A 291 -10.25 22.63 -8.88
N TRP A 292 -9.57 21.49 -8.94
CA TRP A 292 -8.12 21.41 -8.68
C TRP A 292 -7.33 22.27 -9.67
N CYS A 293 -7.65 22.26 -10.96
CA CYS A 293 -7.02 23.12 -11.95
C CYS A 293 -7.26 24.61 -11.64
N GLN A 294 -8.48 24.98 -11.29
CA GLN A 294 -8.81 26.36 -10.92
C GLN A 294 -8.02 26.81 -9.67
N GLU A 295 -7.95 25.97 -8.64
CA GLU A 295 -7.21 26.25 -7.41
C GLU A 295 -5.70 26.35 -7.65
N LYS A 296 -5.14 25.51 -8.52
CA LYS A 296 -3.69 25.43 -8.74
C LYS A 296 -3.15 26.43 -9.76
N PHE A 297 -3.88 26.67 -10.84
CA PHE A 297 -3.44 27.59 -11.90
C PHE A 297 -4.00 29.01 -11.74
N GLY A 298 -5.06 29.19 -10.95
CA GLY A 298 -5.69 30.48 -10.67
C GLY A 298 -6.51 31.03 -11.85
N THR A 299 -5.89 31.20 -13.02
CA THR A 299 -6.51 31.77 -14.22
C THR A 299 -6.49 30.81 -15.41
N ILE A 300 -7.48 30.93 -16.29
CA ILE A 300 -7.57 30.10 -17.49
C ILE A 300 -6.42 30.36 -18.47
N GLN A 301 -5.90 31.59 -18.50
CA GLN A 301 -4.74 31.96 -19.32
C GLN A 301 -3.48 31.22 -18.86
N THR A 302 -3.25 31.17 -17.55
CA THR A 302 -2.12 30.42 -16.98
C THR A 302 -2.28 28.93 -17.28
N PHE A 303 -3.47 28.37 -17.01
CA PHE A 303 -3.78 26.98 -17.34
C PHE A 303 -3.51 26.64 -18.81
N ASN A 304 -4.05 27.43 -19.75
CA ASN A 304 -3.85 27.20 -21.19
C ASN A 304 -2.38 27.34 -21.58
N SER A 305 -1.64 28.30 -21.03
CA SER A 305 -0.22 28.49 -21.34
C SER A 305 0.66 27.33 -20.86
N ARG A 306 0.34 26.72 -19.71
CA ARG A 306 1.11 25.63 -19.11
C ARG A 306 0.73 24.26 -19.64
N THR A 307 -0.54 24.07 -20.00
CA THR A 307 -1.07 22.76 -20.41
C THR A 307 -1.28 22.64 -21.92
N GLY A 308 -1.39 23.75 -22.64
CA GLY A 308 -1.75 23.79 -24.06
C GLY A 308 -3.24 23.55 -24.37
N ALA A 309 -4.10 23.42 -23.35
CA ALA A 309 -5.48 22.95 -23.50
C ALA A 309 -6.38 23.84 -24.39
N ASN A 310 -6.09 25.15 -24.47
CA ASN A 310 -6.82 26.13 -25.27
C ASN A 310 -8.34 26.16 -25.02
N VAL A 311 -8.76 26.06 -23.77
CA VAL A 311 -10.17 26.09 -23.34
C VAL A 311 -10.63 27.49 -22.94
N SER A 312 -11.95 27.75 -23.00
CA SER A 312 -12.53 29.06 -22.69
C SER A 312 -12.72 29.32 -21.18
N GLY A 313 -12.78 28.26 -20.37
CA GLY A 313 -12.98 28.36 -18.93
C GLY A 313 -12.81 27.04 -18.17
N PHE A 314 -12.77 27.11 -16.84
CA PHE A 314 -12.75 25.94 -15.97
C PHE A 314 -14.15 25.33 -15.87
N SER A 315 -14.46 24.37 -16.75
CA SER A 315 -15.74 23.64 -16.69
C SER A 315 -15.58 22.21 -17.18
N VAL A 316 -16.49 21.33 -16.73
CA VAL A 316 -16.56 19.93 -17.20
C VAL A 316 -17.00 19.80 -18.67
N ASN A 317 -17.58 20.86 -19.25
CA ASN A 317 -17.96 20.91 -20.65
C ASN A 317 -16.78 21.29 -21.55
N GLU A 318 -15.78 21.99 -21.00
CA GLU A 318 -14.54 22.35 -21.69
C GLU A 318 -13.50 21.23 -21.53
N LEU A 319 -13.34 20.70 -20.31
CA LEU A 319 -12.48 19.56 -20.01
C LEU A 319 -13.25 18.25 -20.22
N THR A 320 -13.57 17.95 -21.49
CA THR A 320 -14.29 16.75 -21.89
C THR A 320 -13.42 15.49 -21.72
N PRO A 321 -14.02 14.29 -21.63
CA PRO A 321 -13.26 13.05 -21.61
C PRO A 321 -12.27 12.92 -22.77
N GLU A 322 -12.67 13.30 -23.99
CA GLU A 322 -11.84 13.24 -25.19
C GLU A 322 -10.64 14.19 -25.08
N LEU A 323 -10.84 15.42 -24.60
CA LEU A 323 -9.74 16.36 -24.41
C LEU A 323 -8.77 15.87 -23.32
N LEU A 324 -9.27 15.27 -22.24
CA LEU A 324 -8.43 14.73 -21.17
C LEU A 324 -7.65 13.48 -21.60
N LYS A 325 -8.22 12.69 -22.51
CA LYS A 325 -7.56 11.50 -23.07
C LYS A 325 -6.56 11.87 -24.16
N ASP A 326 -6.96 12.66 -25.15
CA ASP A 326 -6.25 12.86 -26.42
C ASP A 326 -5.80 14.31 -26.66
N GLY A 327 -5.98 15.20 -25.68
CA GLY A 327 -5.52 16.58 -25.74
C GLY A 327 -3.98 16.74 -25.67
N PRO A 328 -3.47 17.93 -25.38
CA PRO A 328 -2.04 18.18 -25.26
C PRO A 328 -1.36 17.30 -24.20
N ALA A 329 -0.10 16.95 -24.43
CA ALA A 329 0.66 16.08 -23.53
C ALA A 329 0.71 16.63 -22.09
N ASP A 330 0.97 17.93 -21.91
CA ASP A 330 1.07 18.47 -20.55
C ASP A 330 -0.29 18.48 -19.83
N LEU A 331 -1.41 18.72 -20.51
CA LEU A 331 -2.75 18.53 -19.92
C LEU A 331 -2.93 17.10 -19.38
N GLN A 332 -2.58 16.10 -20.19
CA GLN A 332 -2.73 14.70 -19.79
C GLN A 332 -1.84 14.36 -18.59
N LYS A 333 -0.58 14.83 -18.55
CA LYS A 333 0.33 14.64 -17.40
C LYS A 333 -0.25 15.21 -16.11
N HIS A 334 -0.93 16.36 -16.17
CA HIS A 334 -1.63 16.92 -15.02
C HIS A 334 -2.83 16.06 -14.60
N TYR A 335 -3.57 15.52 -15.56
CA TYR A 335 -4.70 14.65 -15.27
C TYR A 335 -4.26 13.35 -14.59
N VAL A 336 -3.20 12.73 -15.12
CA VAL A 336 -2.50 11.59 -14.52
C VAL A 336 -2.06 11.90 -13.08
N PHE A 337 -1.35 13.01 -12.89
CA PHE A 337 -0.89 13.43 -11.57
C PHE A 337 -2.08 13.58 -10.60
N PHE A 338 -3.17 14.17 -11.08
CA PHE A 338 -4.39 14.36 -10.31
C PHE A 338 -5.04 13.04 -9.91
N HIS A 339 -5.14 12.03 -10.79
CA HIS A 339 -5.69 10.71 -10.43
C HIS A 339 -4.93 10.08 -9.25
N HIS A 340 -3.61 10.16 -9.25
CA HIS A 340 -2.80 9.64 -8.15
C HIS A 340 -2.92 10.48 -6.89
N TRP A 341 -2.96 11.81 -7.04
CA TRP A 341 -3.16 12.72 -5.91
C TRP A 341 -4.51 12.47 -5.24
N ILE A 342 -5.59 12.37 -6.00
CA ILE A 342 -6.94 12.17 -5.44
C ILE A 342 -7.10 10.78 -4.84
N GLN A 343 -6.50 9.74 -5.43
CA GLN A 343 -6.44 8.42 -4.81
C GLN A 343 -5.71 8.50 -3.47
N ALA A 344 -4.51 9.08 -3.44
CA ALA A 344 -3.73 9.25 -2.21
C ALA A 344 -4.51 10.01 -1.13
N GLN A 345 -5.23 11.07 -1.51
CA GLN A 345 -6.14 11.79 -0.62
C GLN A 345 -7.28 10.91 -0.12
N PHE A 346 -7.91 10.11 -0.99
CA PHE A 346 -8.99 9.20 -0.58
C PHE A 346 -8.52 8.24 0.51
N GLU A 347 -7.39 7.57 0.29
CA GLU A 347 -6.81 6.62 1.27
C GLU A 347 -6.45 7.34 2.57
N TYR A 348 -5.77 8.48 2.47
CA TYR A 348 -5.38 9.28 3.63
C TYR A 348 -6.59 9.72 4.45
N GLN A 349 -7.63 10.24 3.81
CA GLN A 349 -8.83 10.70 4.49
C GLN A 349 -9.58 9.55 5.16
N ALA A 350 -9.60 8.36 4.55
CA ALA A 350 -10.18 7.17 5.15
C ALA A 350 -9.39 6.71 6.40
N GLN A 351 -8.06 6.68 6.31
CA GLN A 351 -7.16 6.34 7.43
C GLN A 351 -7.29 7.34 8.58
N LYS A 352 -7.18 8.63 8.26
CA LYS A 352 -7.31 9.73 9.21
C LYS A 352 -8.62 9.63 9.98
N TYR A 353 -9.72 9.36 9.28
CA TYR A 353 -11.03 9.22 9.89
C TYR A 353 -11.07 8.10 10.94
N VAL A 354 -10.46 6.94 10.67
CA VAL A 354 -10.36 5.85 11.65
C VAL A 354 -9.57 6.29 12.88
N PHE A 355 -8.41 6.93 12.69
CA PHE A 355 -7.59 7.42 13.81
C PHE A 355 -8.29 8.48 14.65
N GLU A 356 -9.13 9.33 14.04
CA GLU A 356 -9.90 10.35 14.75
C GLU A 356 -11.13 9.79 15.48
N LYS A 357 -11.68 8.66 15.04
CA LYS A 357 -12.96 8.12 15.53
C LYS A 357 -12.84 6.84 16.35
N VAL A 358 -11.75 6.10 16.21
CA VAL A 358 -11.50 4.83 16.90
C VAL A 358 -10.30 5.01 17.84
N PRO A 359 -10.39 4.62 19.12
CA PRO A 359 -9.29 4.80 20.09
C PRO A 359 -8.14 3.80 19.86
N LEU A 360 -7.47 3.88 18.72
CA LEU A 360 -6.34 3.04 18.38
C LEU A 360 -5.08 3.52 19.12
N THR A 361 -4.40 2.59 19.80
CA THR A 361 -3.14 2.89 20.51
C THR A 361 -1.93 2.75 19.60
N ARG A 362 -2.04 1.93 18.54
CA ARG A 362 -0.96 1.73 17.55
C ARG A 362 -0.79 2.95 16.65
N LYS A 363 0.45 3.37 16.43
CA LYS A 363 0.84 4.47 15.54
C LYS A 363 1.01 4.02 14.09
N LYS A 364 1.28 2.73 13.87
CA LYS A 364 1.48 2.15 12.53
C LYS A 364 0.82 0.79 12.40
N PHE A 365 -0.11 0.63 11.47
CA PHE A 365 -0.71 -0.67 11.18
C PHE A 365 -1.21 -0.83 9.73
N TYR A 366 -1.08 0.17 8.87
CA TYR A 366 -1.49 0.04 7.48
C TYR A 366 -0.38 -0.54 6.61
N TRP A 367 -0.77 -1.31 5.60
CA TRP A 367 0.13 -1.89 4.62
C TRP A 367 -0.05 -1.13 3.32
N LEU A 368 1.02 -0.45 2.89
CA LEU A 368 1.07 0.21 1.60
C LEU A 368 1.51 -0.83 0.57
N ASP A 369 0.64 -1.14 -0.37
CA ASP A 369 1.07 -1.82 -1.57
C ASP A 369 1.66 -0.76 -2.51
N VAL A 370 2.97 -0.83 -2.74
CA VAL A 370 3.65 0.01 -3.72
C VAL A 370 3.55 -0.56 -5.11
N ALA A 371 2.81 -1.67 -5.28
CA ALA A 371 2.40 -2.28 -6.53
C ALA A 371 3.49 -2.11 -7.58
N ALA A 372 4.51 -2.97 -7.51
CA ALA A 372 5.80 -2.89 -8.19
C ALA A 372 5.83 -1.84 -9.32
N LEU A 373 6.86 -0.98 -9.36
CA LEU A 373 7.18 -0.20 -10.56
C LEU A 373 7.49 -1.10 -11.79
N MET A 374 7.23 -2.41 -11.68
CA MET A 374 7.71 -3.54 -12.47
C MET A 374 6.65 -4.28 -13.28
N ASN A 375 5.36 -3.94 -13.24
CA ASN A 375 4.43 -4.77 -14.02
C ASN A 375 4.48 -4.53 -15.53
N GLY A 376 5.34 -3.62 -16.03
CA GLY A 376 5.56 -3.48 -17.47
C GLY A 376 4.29 -3.22 -18.28
N ASP A 377 3.23 -2.79 -17.62
CA ASP A 377 1.90 -2.75 -18.19
C ASP A 377 1.57 -1.27 -18.18
N ALA A 378 1.68 -0.65 -19.35
CA ALA A 378 1.71 0.80 -19.51
C ALA A 378 0.42 1.52 -19.07
N TYR A 379 -0.69 0.78 -18.96
CA TYR A 379 -1.96 1.23 -18.38
C TYR A 379 -1.92 1.32 -16.84
N ARG A 380 -0.89 0.67 -16.30
CA ARG A 380 -0.38 0.41 -14.95
C ARG A 380 0.38 1.50 -14.23
N MET A 381 -0.09 2.75 -14.11
CA MET A 381 0.63 3.83 -13.40
C MET A 381 0.77 3.61 -11.86
N ARG A 382 0.96 2.37 -11.41
CA ARG A 382 0.77 1.79 -10.08
C ARG A 382 1.63 2.37 -8.96
N ALA A 383 2.69 3.13 -9.24
CA ALA A 383 3.67 3.45 -8.20
C ALA A 383 4.37 4.81 -8.32
N TYR A 384 4.10 5.62 -9.36
CA TYR A 384 4.95 6.79 -9.65
C TYR A 384 4.94 7.87 -8.57
N LEU A 385 3.92 7.90 -7.73
CA LEU A 385 3.78 8.92 -6.68
C LEU A 385 3.63 8.28 -5.30
N TYR A 386 4.29 7.16 -5.01
CA TYR A 386 4.36 6.66 -3.63
C TYR A 386 4.94 7.76 -2.71
N ASN A 387 5.88 8.59 -3.17
CA ASN A 387 6.39 9.73 -2.41
C ASN A 387 5.25 10.70 -2.03
N LEU A 388 4.33 10.97 -2.96
CA LEU A 388 3.13 11.76 -2.68
C LEU A 388 2.25 11.09 -1.63
N ARG A 389 1.98 9.78 -1.73
CA ARG A 389 1.20 9.04 -0.72
C ARG A 389 1.83 9.08 0.67
N LEU A 390 3.15 8.91 0.73
CA LEU A 390 3.92 8.96 1.97
C LEU A 390 4.03 10.36 2.55
N SER A 391 3.96 11.41 1.71
CA SER A 391 3.90 12.80 2.15
C SER A 391 2.57 13.14 2.86
N LEU A 392 1.50 12.41 2.55
CA LEU A 392 0.17 12.66 3.12
C LEU A 392 -0.06 11.94 4.44
N GLY A 393 0.54 10.76 4.68
CA GLY A 393 0.33 9.99 5.91
C GLY A 393 1.52 9.12 6.33
N ASP A 394 1.65 8.88 7.64
CA ASP A 394 2.81 8.22 8.27
C ASP A 394 2.49 6.89 8.99
N TRP A 395 1.25 6.41 8.89
CA TRP A 395 0.70 5.24 9.61
C TRP A 395 1.05 3.87 8.98
N TRP A 396 1.97 3.84 8.03
CA TRP A 396 2.40 2.65 7.32
C TRP A 396 3.32 1.78 8.18
N ALA A 397 2.93 0.53 8.40
CA ALA A 397 3.71 -0.50 9.08
C ALA A 397 4.56 -1.32 8.11
N ALA A 398 4.02 -1.62 6.93
CA ALA A 398 4.73 -2.37 5.90
C ALA A 398 4.52 -1.71 4.53
N VAL A 399 5.54 -1.82 3.69
CA VAL A 399 5.50 -1.55 2.26
C VAL A 399 5.67 -2.88 1.54
N LYS A 400 4.71 -3.21 0.69
CA LYS A 400 4.62 -4.49 -0.02
C LYS A 400 4.63 -4.28 -1.53
N SER A 401 5.10 -5.25 -2.31
CA SER A 401 5.03 -5.22 -3.77
C SER A 401 4.64 -6.59 -4.33
N ASN A 402 3.77 -6.62 -5.35
CA ASN A 402 3.21 -7.83 -5.99
C ASN A 402 3.76 -8.03 -7.40
N ASN A 403 3.59 -9.23 -7.96
CA ASN A 403 3.67 -9.51 -9.42
C ASN A 403 5.00 -9.17 -10.13
N SER A 404 6.15 -9.29 -9.49
CA SER A 404 7.43 -8.90 -10.10
C SER A 404 8.05 -9.94 -11.06
N ASN A 405 7.22 -10.77 -11.71
CA ASN A 405 7.66 -11.92 -12.50
C ASN A 405 8.23 -11.56 -13.88
N ASP A 406 8.01 -10.34 -14.38
CA ASP A 406 8.25 -10.03 -15.79
C ASP A 406 9.68 -9.54 -16.14
N TYR A 407 10.59 -9.32 -15.16
CA TYR A 407 11.85 -8.61 -15.44
C TYR A 407 13.19 -9.22 -15.00
N GLY A 408 13.25 -10.45 -14.48
CA GLY A 408 14.52 -11.20 -14.38
C GLY A 408 15.68 -10.54 -13.59
N GLU A 409 15.45 -9.44 -12.87
CA GLU A 409 16.49 -8.65 -12.19
C GLU A 409 16.18 -8.52 -10.69
N ASP A 410 16.61 -9.51 -9.91
CA ASP A 410 16.40 -9.57 -8.44
C ASP A 410 16.81 -8.25 -7.73
N GLU A 411 17.85 -7.56 -8.20
CA GLU A 411 18.33 -6.31 -7.59
C GLU A 411 17.37 -5.14 -7.78
N TRP A 412 16.74 -5.02 -8.97
CA TRP A 412 15.78 -3.97 -9.32
C TRP A 412 14.56 -4.02 -8.40
N VAL A 413 14.01 -5.22 -8.18
CA VAL A 413 12.88 -5.44 -7.25
C VAL A 413 13.23 -4.99 -5.84
N VAL A 414 14.39 -5.44 -5.36
CA VAL A 414 14.85 -5.19 -3.98
C VAL A 414 15.10 -3.68 -3.78
N ASP A 415 15.63 -2.97 -4.78
CA ASP A 415 15.90 -1.52 -4.70
C ASP A 415 14.62 -0.70 -4.63
N GLN A 416 13.59 -1.09 -5.38
CA GLN A 416 12.31 -0.39 -5.37
C GLN A 416 11.56 -0.53 -4.04
N ILE A 417 11.38 -1.77 -3.57
CA ILE A 417 10.66 -2.04 -2.32
C ILE A 417 11.39 -1.33 -1.17
N ASN A 418 12.72 -1.40 -1.15
CA ASN A 418 13.51 -0.68 -0.17
C ASN A 418 13.41 0.83 -0.31
N SER A 419 13.39 1.38 -1.53
CA SER A 419 13.20 2.81 -1.74
C SER A 419 11.92 3.29 -1.05
N ALA A 420 10.77 2.67 -1.36
CA ALA A 420 9.50 3.10 -0.79
C ALA A 420 9.37 2.78 0.71
N ALA A 421 9.84 1.62 1.16
CA ALA A 421 9.86 1.24 2.58
C ALA A 421 10.72 2.21 3.41
N ARG A 422 11.84 2.67 2.85
CA ARG A 422 12.71 3.69 3.46
C ARG A 422 11.98 5.02 3.61
N PHE A 423 11.30 5.51 2.57
CA PHE A 423 10.51 6.74 2.67
C PHE A 423 9.37 6.61 3.71
N ALA A 424 8.75 5.43 3.82
CA ALA A 424 7.67 5.18 4.77
C ALA A 424 8.16 4.99 6.22
N GLY A 425 9.45 4.67 6.41
CA GLY A 425 9.97 4.11 7.66
C GLY A 425 9.19 2.85 8.06
N ALA A 426 9.02 1.93 7.11
CA ALA A 426 8.21 0.72 7.22
C ALA A 426 9.03 -0.53 6.91
N ALA A 427 8.50 -1.71 7.26
CA ALA A 427 9.11 -2.99 6.86
C ALA A 427 8.94 -3.21 5.35
N ALA A 428 10.01 -3.59 4.67
CA ALA A 428 9.97 -4.00 3.27
C ALA A 428 9.46 -5.45 3.17
N VAL A 429 8.48 -5.69 2.30
CA VAL A 429 7.90 -7.01 2.08
C VAL A 429 7.75 -7.23 0.58
N TRP A 430 8.12 -8.42 0.11
CA TRP A 430 7.92 -8.81 -1.26
C TRP A 430 6.94 -9.96 -1.37
N GLU A 431 6.03 -9.83 -2.32
CA GLU A 431 5.11 -10.89 -2.74
C GLU A 431 5.50 -11.42 -4.12
N PRO A 432 6.22 -12.56 -4.19
CA PRO A 432 6.40 -13.27 -5.44
C PRO A 432 5.06 -13.87 -5.89
N SER A 433 4.35 -13.17 -6.77
CA SER A 433 3.14 -13.65 -7.42
C SER A 433 3.46 -14.04 -8.86
N PRO A 434 3.51 -15.35 -9.18
CA PRO A 434 3.08 -15.75 -10.52
C PRO A 434 2.27 -17.06 -10.49
N PRO A 435 1.59 -17.41 -11.59
CA PRO A 435 1.05 -18.76 -11.82
C PRO A 435 2.15 -19.83 -11.87
N ILE A 436 1.84 -21.05 -11.42
CA ILE A 436 2.81 -22.15 -11.15
C ILE A 436 3.64 -22.53 -12.38
N GLN A 437 3.07 -22.26 -13.57
CA GLN A 437 3.66 -22.50 -14.88
C GLN A 437 4.94 -21.69 -15.16
N TYR A 438 5.12 -20.52 -14.54
CA TYR A 438 6.32 -19.70 -14.74
C TYR A 438 7.54 -20.18 -13.94
N PHE A 439 7.34 -21.12 -13.02
CA PHE A 439 8.42 -21.65 -12.18
C PHE A 439 8.88 -23.05 -12.58
N ALA A 440 8.55 -23.53 -13.79
CA ALA A 440 9.04 -24.81 -14.31
C ALA A 440 10.46 -24.68 -14.95
N PRO A 441 11.43 -25.56 -14.63
CA PRO A 441 11.33 -26.70 -13.71
C PRO A 441 11.18 -26.23 -12.25
N PRO A 442 10.31 -26.90 -11.47
CA PRO A 442 9.62 -26.34 -10.30
C PRO A 442 10.62 -25.79 -9.28
N GLY A 443 10.62 -24.48 -9.12
CA GLY A 443 11.14 -23.83 -7.91
C GLY A 443 12.52 -23.18 -8.02
N THR A 444 13.30 -23.32 -9.10
CA THR A 444 14.65 -22.71 -9.14
C THR A 444 14.61 -21.18 -9.10
N LEU A 445 13.75 -20.57 -9.93
CA LEU A 445 13.56 -19.11 -9.93
C LEU A 445 12.99 -18.61 -8.60
N LEU A 446 11.97 -19.29 -8.05
CA LEU A 446 11.39 -18.93 -6.75
C LEU A 446 12.38 -19.09 -5.59
N VAL A 447 13.23 -20.12 -5.62
CA VAL A 447 14.30 -20.34 -4.64
C VAL A 447 15.37 -19.25 -4.72
N ASN A 448 15.78 -18.87 -5.93
CA ASN A 448 16.75 -17.80 -6.15
C ASN A 448 16.21 -16.45 -5.65
N ALA A 449 14.98 -16.13 -6.04
CA ALA A 449 14.19 -15.00 -5.57
C ALA A 449 14.13 -14.95 -4.03
N VAL A 450 13.66 -16.03 -3.38
CA VAL A 450 13.53 -16.11 -1.92
C VAL A 450 14.90 -15.98 -1.23
N ASN A 451 15.96 -16.54 -1.80
CA ASN A 451 17.32 -16.35 -1.28
C ASN A 451 17.77 -14.89 -1.39
N ALA A 452 17.56 -14.25 -2.53
CA ALA A 452 17.93 -12.85 -2.77
C ALA A 452 17.24 -11.90 -1.78
N ILE A 453 15.93 -12.04 -1.58
CA ILE A 453 15.19 -11.17 -0.65
C ILE A 453 15.49 -11.47 0.81
N THR A 454 15.65 -12.74 1.20
CA THR A 454 15.96 -13.10 2.59
C THR A 454 17.34 -12.61 2.98
N ASN A 455 18.32 -12.72 2.08
CA ASN A 455 19.67 -12.17 2.31
C ASN A 455 19.68 -10.64 2.33
N SER A 456 18.73 -10.01 1.66
CA SER A 456 18.51 -8.56 1.69
C SER A 456 17.62 -8.11 2.85
N GLY A 457 17.26 -9.01 3.79
CA GLY A 457 16.41 -8.72 4.95
C GLY A 457 15.00 -8.19 4.61
N ILE A 458 14.51 -8.45 3.40
CA ILE A 458 13.14 -8.16 2.98
C ILE A 458 12.21 -9.30 3.43
N GLY A 459 11.02 -8.96 3.91
CA GLY A 459 9.98 -9.91 4.27
C GLY A 459 9.42 -10.65 3.06
N LEU A 460 8.88 -11.84 3.27
CA LEU A 460 8.29 -12.69 2.22
C LEU A 460 6.77 -12.74 2.37
N SER A 461 6.08 -12.78 1.24
CA SER A 461 4.64 -12.93 1.19
C SER A 461 4.25 -13.91 0.07
N GLY A 462 3.71 -15.08 0.39
CA GLY A 462 3.31 -16.09 -0.59
C GLY A 462 1.80 -16.24 -0.68
N PHE A 463 1.23 -16.10 -1.87
CA PHE A 463 -0.20 -16.29 -2.13
C PHE A 463 -0.38 -17.46 -3.08
N TYR A 464 -1.09 -18.51 -2.66
CA TYR A 464 -1.33 -19.64 -3.55
C TYR A 464 -2.57 -20.46 -3.14
N PRO A 465 -3.36 -20.99 -4.12
CA PRO A 465 -4.54 -21.81 -3.85
C PRO A 465 -4.26 -23.04 -2.95
N PRO A 466 -5.28 -23.54 -2.23
CA PRO A 466 -5.17 -24.63 -1.27
C PRO A 466 -4.84 -26.01 -1.88
N ASN A 467 -4.86 -26.16 -3.21
CA ASN A 467 -4.70 -27.45 -3.89
C ASN A 467 -3.25 -27.79 -4.26
N GLU A 468 -2.27 -27.10 -3.68
CA GLU A 468 -0.86 -27.29 -4.03
C GLU A 468 -0.11 -28.05 -2.96
N GLY A 469 0.50 -29.16 -3.37
CA GLY A 469 1.22 -30.12 -2.52
C GLY A 469 2.40 -29.53 -1.74
N THR A 470 3.64 -29.97 -2.03
CA THR A 470 4.82 -29.67 -1.21
C THR A 470 5.58 -28.41 -1.60
N LEU A 471 5.12 -27.61 -2.59
CA LEU A 471 5.91 -26.51 -3.18
C LEU A 471 6.58 -25.57 -2.16
N TRP A 472 5.82 -25.00 -1.23
CA TRP A 472 6.39 -24.10 -0.21
C TRP A 472 7.26 -24.83 0.82
N ILE A 473 7.03 -26.12 1.03
CA ILE A 473 7.90 -26.98 1.85
C ILE A 473 9.23 -27.20 1.11
N ASP A 474 9.19 -27.45 -0.19
CA ASP A 474 10.37 -27.65 -1.04
C ASP A 474 11.20 -26.37 -1.14
N VAL A 475 10.55 -25.22 -1.34
CA VAL A 475 11.21 -23.89 -1.30
C VAL A 475 11.81 -23.63 0.07
N ALA A 476 11.08 -23.93 1.16
CA ALA A 476 11.58 -23.73 2.52
C ALA A 476 12.82 -24.59 2.80
N ASN A 477 12.82 -25.85 2.34
CA ASN A 477 13.96 -26.76 2.46
C ASN A 477 15.16 -26.28 1.62
N ALA A 478 14.93 -25.86 0.37
CA ALA A 478 16.00 -25.42 -0.53
C ALA A 478 16.66 -24.09 -0.12
N THR A 479 15.91 -23.19 0.53
CA THR A 479 16.39 -21.86 0.93
C THR A 479 16.81 -21.77 2.40
N GLY A 480 16.58 -22.83 3.18
CA GLY A 480 16.76 -22.83 4.63
C GLY A 480 15.81 -21.84 5.32
N LEU A 481 14.60 -21.66 4.80
CA LEU A 481 13.65 -20.66 5.31
C LEU A 481 13.31 -20.89 6.78
N ALA A 482 13.29 -22.15 7.23
CA ALA A 482 13.04 -22.51 8.63
C ALA A 482 14.10 -21.98 9.60
N SER A 483 15.35 -21.85 9.17
CA SER A 483 16.48 -21.43 10.01
C SER A 483 16.81 -19.94 9.88
N LYS A 484 16.62 -19.34 8.71
CA LYS A 484 16.70 -17.88 8.53
C LYS A 484 15.51 -17.23 9.24
N SER A 485 15.66 -16.12 9.97
CA SER A 485 14.53 -15.51 10.70
C SER A 485 14.66 -14.01 10.96
N TYR A 486 14.93 -13.21 9.92
CA TYR A 486 14.91 -11.75 10.10
C TYR A 486 14.29 -11.02 8.92
N THR A 487 13.43 -10.05 9.23
CA THR A 487 13.03 -8.96 8.34
C THR A 487 13.54 -7.69 9.01
N ARG A 488 14.15 -6.80 8.25
CA ARG A 488 14.68 -5.54 8.77
C ARG A 488 13.87 -4.38 8.22
N LYS A 489 13.81 -3.28 8.98
CA LYS A 489 13.29 -2.03 8.43
C LYS A 489 14.24 -1.59 7.31
N SER A 490 13.70 -0.97 6.27
CA SER A 490 14.53 -0.65 5.10
C SER A 490 15.69 0.30 5.44
N ASP A 491 15.51 1.18 6.42
CA ASP A 491 16.59 2.04 6.90
C ASP A 491 17.80 1.22 7.41
N ASP A 492 17.56 0.09 8.08
CA ASP A 492 18.61 -0.81 8.57
C ASP A 492 19.32 -1.57 7.43
N LEU A 493 18.68 -1.71 6.27
CA LEU A 493 19.21 -2.38 5.09
C LEU A 493 20.11 -1.48 4.26
N LEU A 494 19.90 -0.17 4.33
CA LEU A 494 20.45 0.80 3.40
C LEU A 494 21.54 1.72 4.00
N ASN A 495 21.90 1.56 5.28
CA ASN A 495 22.92 2.29 6.06
C ASN A 495 24.05 2.97 5.24
N GLY A 496 23.81 4.19 4.72
CA GLY A 496 24.79 5.01 3.99
C GLY A 496 25.32 4.46 2.66
N ASN A 497 25.14 3.17 2.35
CA ASN A 497 25.64 2.53 1.13
C ASN A 497 24.63 2.58 -0.03
N VAL A 498 24.11 3.78 -0.28
CA VAL A 498 23.09 4.04 -1.30
C VAL A 498 23.50 5.14 -2.27
N VAL A 499 22.97 5.07 -3.49
CA VAL A 499 22.94 6.18 -4.45
C VAL A 499 21.49 6.55 -4.73
N ASN A 500 21.17 7.84 -4.71
CA ASN A 500 19.84 8.30 -5.08
C ASN A 500 19.75 8.44 -6.61
N CYS A 501 18.78 7.76 -7.21
CA CYS A 501 18.41 7.90 -8.61
C CYS A 501 17.11 8.72 -8.68
N LYS A 502 17.21 9.99 -9.06
CA LYS A 502 16.06 10.86 -9.23
C LYS A 502 15.56 10.80 -10.68
N VAL A 503 14.26 10.61 -10.87
CA VAL A 503 13.59 10.63 -12.19
C VAL A 503 12.40 11.57 -12.13
N MET A 504 12.30 12.48 -13.09
CA MET A 504 11.26 13.53 -13.08
C MET A 504 9.91 12.94 -13.49
N PHE A 505 8.83 13.32 -12.80
CA PHE A 505 7.50 12.76 -13.04
C PHE A 505 7.03 12.99 -14.47
N LYS A 506 7.16 14.21 -15.03
CA LYS A 506 6.71 14.49 -16.41
C LYS A 506 7.45 13.67 -17.46
N SER A 507 8.67 13.20 -17.16
CA SER A 507 9.44 12.37 -18.08
C SER A 507 8.89 10.97 -18.23
N ILE A 508 8.16 10.46 -17.23
CA ILE A 508 7.60 9.10 -17.22
C ILE A 508 6.07 9.07 -17.23
N ALA A 509 5.40 10.20 -17.01
CA ALA A 509 3.95 10.27 -16.81
C ALA A 509 3.09 9.88 -18.03
N LEU A 510 3.64 9.96 -19.25
CA LEU A 510 2.95 9.53 -20.48
C LEU A 510 3.74 8.50 -21.29
N GLU A 511 4.91 8.07 -20.79
CA GLU A 511 5.59 6.92 -21.37
C GLU A 511 4.73 5.69 -21.09
N GLY A 512 4.05 5.20 -22.12
CA GLY A 512 3.00 4.18 -21.96
C GLY A 512 1.69 4.45 -22.67
N LYS A 513 1.55 5.54 -23.44
CA LYS A 513 0.46 5.64 -24.41
C LYS A 513 0.71 4.65 -25.57
N GLY A 514 0.21 3.42 -25.44
CA GLY A 514 0.47 2.30 -26.37
C GLY A 514 1.56 1.35 -25.86
N ASP A 515 2.12 0.53 -26.76
CA ASP A 515 3.07 -0.58 -26.49
C ASP A 515 4.47 -0.16 -25.97
N GLU A 516 4.70 1.09 -25.53
CA GLU A 516 6.03 1.58 -25.16
C GLU A 516 6.11 2.06 -23.71
N LEU A 517 6.88 1.33 -22.90
CA LEU A 517 6.77 1.22 -21.45
C LEU A 517 7.48 2.35 -20.67
N GLY A 518 6.79 3.11 -19.81
CA GLY A 518 7.42 4.02 -18.83
C GLY A 518 8.33 3.34 -17.80
N ALA A 519 8.23 2.01 -17.68
CA ALA A 519 9.20 1.18 -16.98
C ALA A 519 10.61 1.28 -17.60
N ILE A 520 10.71 1.57 -18.91
CA ILE A 520 11.99 1.64 -19.62
C ILE A 520 12.82 2.83 -19.16
N SER A 521 12.28 4.04 -19.06
CA SER A 521 13.10 5.19 -18.63
C SER A 521 13.49 5.10 -17.17
N LEU A 522 12.60 4.62 -16.31
CA LEU A 522 12.90 4.37 -14.91
C LEU A 522 13.96 3.26 -14.74
N SER A 523 13.80 2.14 -15.45
CA SER A 523 14.77 1.03 -15.46
C SER A 523 16.11 1.44 -16.07
N ARG A 524 16.12 2.25 -17.14
CA ARG A 524 17.35 2.80 -17.74
C ARG A 524 18.08 3.72 -16.77
N ALA A 525 17.36 4.63 -16.12
CA ALA A 525 17.94 5.53 -15.12
C ALA A 525 18.52 4.74 -13.93
N TRP A 526 17.77 3.75 -13.43
CA TRP A 526 18.25 2.85 -12.40
C TRP A 526 19.47 2.04 -12.84
N SER A 527 19.43 1.42 -14.03
CA SER A 527 20.53 0.63 -14.59
C SER A 527 21.80 1.46 -14.72
N ALA A 528 21.67 2.71 -15.20
CA ALA A 528 22.77 3.65 -15.27
C ALA A 528 23.33 3.98 -13.88
N ALA A 529 22.47 4.28 -12.89
CA ALA A 529 22.89 4.55 -11.52
C ALA A 529 23.59 3.35 -10.86
N ARG A 530 23.04 2.15 -11.06
CA ARG A 530 23.56 0.87 -10.57
C ARG A 530 24.92 0.55 -11.18
N ASN A 531 25.06 0.67 -12.50
CA ASN A 531 26.33 0.39 -13.19
C ASN A 531 27.43 1.41 -12.84
N ALA A 532 27.07 2.67 -12.59
CA ALA A 532 28.02 3.68 -12.13
C ALA A 532 28.45 3.52 -10.67
N ASN A 533 27.70 2.76 -9.86
CA ASN A 533 27.92 2.61 -8.42
C ASN A 533 27.91 1.13 -7.99
N PRO A 534 28.87 0.31 -8.48
CA PRO A 534 28.90 -1.11 -8.15
C PRO A 534 28.98 -1.34 -6.64
N GLY A 535 28.18 -2.27 -6.13
CA GLY A 535 28.12 -2.61 -4.71
C GLY A 535 27.28 -1.66 -3.84
N LYS A 536 26.68 -0.61 -4.42
CA LYS A 536 25.70 0.26 -3.74
C LYS A 536 24.27 -0.13 -4.11
N ARG A 537 23.33 0.12 -3.20
CA ARG A 537 21.88 0.01 -3.47
C ARG A 537 21.37 1.30 -4.12
N VAL A 538 20.48 1.20 -5.10
CA VAL A 538 19.89 2.38 -5.74
C VAL A 538 18.58 2.73 -5.05
N VAL A 539 18.46 3.97 -4.63
CA VAL A 539 17.22 4.52 -4.08
C VAL A 539 16.54 5.33 -5.16
N ILE A 540 15.46 4.79 -5.70
CA ILE A 540 14.71 5.36 -6.83
C ILE A 540 13.75 6.40 -6.27
N ILE A 541 13.79 7.63 -6.79
CA ILE A 541 12.98 8.75 -6.34
C ILE A 541 12.28 9.34 -7.55
N VAL A 542 10.94 9.25 -7.58
CA VAL A 542 10.16 10.00 -8.57
C VAL A 542 9.94 11.42 -8.03
N ASP A 543 10.51 12.39 -8.71
CA ASP A 543 10.47 13.80 -8.35
C ASP A 543 9.38 14.50 -9.16
N TYR A 544 8.40 15.09 -8.47
CA TYR A 544 7.28 15.78 -9.10
C TYR A 544 7.41 17.31 -9.02
N SER A 545 8.62 17.83 -8.73
CA SER A 545 8.86 19.27 -8.70
C SER A 545 8.60 19.95 -10.05
N ASP A 546 8.75 19.23 -11.15
CA ASP A 546 8.44 19.70 -12.51
C ASP A 546 6.94 19.92 -12.75
N ILE A 547 6.06 19.13 -12.13
CA ILE A 547 4.62 19.39 -12.07
C ILE A 547 4.34 20.57 -11.14
N LEU A 548 4.94 20.60 -9.95
CA LEU A 548 4.70 21.69 -9.00
C LEU A 548 5.11 23.07 -9.55
N ALA A 549 6.16 23.10 -10.36
CA ALA A 549 6.64 24.31 -11.02
C ALA A 549 5.61 24.92 -11.99
N ASP A 550 4.63 24.14 -12.48
CA ASP A 550 3.58 24.68 -13.35
C ASP A 550 2.51 25.46 -12.58
N PHE A 551 2.39 25.23 -11.26
CA PHE A 551 1.41 25.89 -10.40
C PHE A 551 1.90 27.25 -9.88
N ASN A 552 3.22 27.47 -9.84
CA ASN A 552 3.83 28.69 -9.32
C ASN A 552 4.46 29.50 -10.48
N PRO A 553 3.96 30.70 -10.80
CA PRO A 553 4.45 31.52 -11.90
C PRO A 553 5.88 32.03 -11.72
#